data_AF-A0A7S2AF55-F1
#
_entry.id   AF-A0A7S2AF55-F1
#
_cell.length_a   1.000
_cell.length_b   1.000
_cell.length_c   1.000
_cell.angle_alpha   90.00
_cell.angle_beta   90.00
_cell.angle_gamma   90.00
#
_symmetry.space_group_name_H-M   'P 1'
#
loop_
_entity.id
_entity.type
_entity.pdbx_description
1 polymer ?
#
loop_
_entity_poly.entity_id
_entity_poly.type
_entity_poly.pdbx_seq_one_letter_code
_entity_poly.pdbx_strand_id
1 'polypeptide(L)'
;QTKRFGEHSTVGLLMDYPCLPQKNTNGTDDRTDEEKVRFKKGLIAINQWYLHECTTVIVFDTEMPGHDSGHTNVRPHSQRGWCKFELLAASIVKDNTSLWSLRGFEEGGSPLEYKDAISHATRMITRPAPMDPDRFGEVLRGGVAAGELAF
;
A
#
# COMPACT_ATOMS: atom_id res chain seq x y z
N GLN A 1 8.74 -17.41 -20.63
CA GLN A 1 7.78 -18.22 -19.84
C GLN A 1 6.33 -17.72 -20.06
N THR A 2 5.90 -17.54 -21.31
CA THR A 2 4.63 -16.86 -21.66
C THR A 2 3.47 -17.82 -21.97
N LYS A 3 3.65 -19.14 -21.89
CA LYS A 3 2.64 -20.12 -22.36
C LYS A 3 1.49 -20.42 -21.40
N ARG A 4 1.40 -19.78 -20.22
CA ARG A 4 0.41 -20.16 -19.19
C ARG A 4 -0.82 -19.25 -19.09
N PHE A 5 -0.79 -18.08 -19.71
CA PHE A 5 -1.87 -17.11 -19.74
C PHE A 5 -2.07 -16.74 -21.22
N GLY A 6 -3.30 -16.76 -21.74
CA GLY A 6 -3.61 -16.82 -23.18
C GLY A 6 -2.93 -15.78 -24.10
N GLU A 7 -3.12 -15.91 -25.42
CA GLU A 7 -2.43 -15.16 -26.49
C GLU A 7 -2.35 -13.63 -26.30
N HIS A 8 -3.28 -13.04 -25.54
CA HIS A 8 -3.37 -11.60 -25.28
C HIS A 8 -2.92 -11.17 -23.87
N SER A 9 -2.20 -12.02 -23.14
CA SER A 9 -1.76 -11.70 -21.78
C SER A 9 -0.62 -10.69 -21.78
N THR A 10 -0.79 -9.60 -21.03
CA THR A 10 0.22 -8.55 -20.86
C THR A 10 0.88 -8.60 -19.49
N VAL A 11 2.14 -8.18 -19.40
CA VAL A 11 2.85 -7.96 -18.13
C VAL A 11 2.77 -6.49 -17.77
N GLY A 12 2.28 -6.18 -16.56
CA GLY A 12 2.27 -4.83 -16.01
C GLY A 12 3.42 -4.62 -15.02
N LEU A 13 4.00 -3.43 -14.99
CA LEU A 13 4.94 -2.98 -13.95
C LEU A 13 4.17 -2.09 -12.96
N LEU A 14 4.09 -2.51 -11.69
CA LEU A 14 3.59 -1.66 -10.61
C LEU A 14 4.73 -0.77 -10.11
N MET A 15 4.54 0.55 -10.17
CA MET A 15 5.44 1.51 -9.51
C MET A 15 4.72 2.09 -8.31
N ASP A 16 5.19 1.75 -7.12
CA ASP A 16 4.69 2.30 -5.86
C ASP A 16 5.48 3.58 -5.49
N TYR A 17 5.01 4.31 -4.47
CA TYR A 17 5.61 5.57 -4.01
C TYR A 17 7.12 5.48 -3.75
N PRO A 18 7.66 4.46 -3.05
CA PRO A 18 9.09 4.36 -2.80
C PRO A 18 9.94 4.21 -4.07
N CYS A 19 9.34 3.79 -5.19
CA CYS A 19 10.00 3.67 -6.49
C CYS A 19 10.08 5.01 -7.24
N LEU A 20 9.40 6.05 -6.77
CA LEU A 20 9.45 7.39 -7.37
C LEU A 20 10.67 8.17 -6.84
N PRO A 21 11.19 9.16 -7.59
CA PRO A 21 12.26 10.03 -7.10
C PRO A 21 11.88 10.70 -5.77
N GLN A 22 12.56 10.29 -4.69
CA GLN A 22 12.38 10.81 -3.35
C GLN A 22 13.29 12.02 -3.11
N LYS A 23 12.94 12.83 -2.12
CA LYS A 23 13.88 13.81 -1.57
C LYS A 23 15.02 13.08 -0.87
N ASN A 24 16.14 13.75 -0.68
CA ASN A 24 17.21 13.20 0.13
C ASN A 24 16.79 12.94 1.59
N THR A 25 17.62 12.18 2.31
CA THR A 25 17.36 11.73 3.68
C THR A 25 17.25 12.86 4.71
N ASN A 26 17.75 14.06 4.40
CA ASN A 26 17.62 15.23 5.27
C ASN A 26 16.36 16.07 4.96
N GLY A 27 15.54 15.65 3.98
CA GLY A 27 14.29 16.30 3.59
C GLY A 27 14.45 17.45 2.58
N THR A 28 15.68 17.78 2.18
CA THR A 28 15.93 18.77 1.12
C THR A 28 15.55 18.17 -0.23
N ASP A 29 14.84 18.96 -1.03
CA ASP A 29 14.46 18.53 -2.38
C ASP A 29 15.60 18.78 -3.37
N ASP A 30 16.43 17.76 -3.58
CA ASP A 30 17.57 17.74 -4.49
C ASP A 30 17.26 17.09 -5.85
N ARG A 31 15.99 16.78 -6.09
CA ARG A 31 15.54 16.18 -7.34
C ARG A 31 15.69 17.15 -8.50
N THR A 32 16.08 16.64 -9.67
CA THR A 32 16.07 17.42 -10.91
C THR A 32 14.64 17.79 -11.31
N ASP A 33 14.50 18.74 -12.24
CA ASP A 33 13.17 19.12 -12.73
C ASP A 33 12.47 17.97 -13.45
N GLU A 34 13.22 17.12 -14.17
CA GLU A 34 12.72 15.90 -14.79
C GLU A 34 12.23 14.88 -13.74
N GLU A 35 12.97 14.74 -12.65
CA GLU A 35 12.60 13.87 -11.53
C GLU A 35 11.34 14.35 -10.83
N LYS A 36 11.19 15.66 -10.61
CA LYS A 36 9.96 16.25 -10.07
C LYS A 36 8.76 15.99 -10.98
N VAL A 37 8.94 16.15 -12.30
CA VAL A 37 7.90 15.82 -13.28
C VAL A 37 7.54 14.34 -13.24
N ARG A 38 8.54 13.45 -13.16
CA ARG A 38 8.31 12.00 -13.07
C ARG A 38 7.62 11.61 -11.77
N PHE A 39 8.05 12.17 -10.64
CA PHE A 39 7.41 11.98 -9.33
C PHE A 39 5.94 12.39 -9.38
N LYS A 40 5.63 13.58 -9.91
CA LYS A 40 4.24 14.06 -10.04
C LYS A 40 3.39 13.14 -10.90
N LYS A 41 3.91 12.71 -12.07
CA LYS A 41 3.20 11.78 -12.96
C LYS A 41 2.96 10.42 -12.31
N GLY A 42 3.99 9.87 -11.66
CA GLY A 42 3.89 8.59 -10.95
C GLY A 42 2.89 8.65 -9.79
N LEU A 43 2.93 9.71 -9.01
CA LEU A 43 2.02 9.90 -7.87
C LEU A 43 0.54 9.97 -8.30
N ILE A 44 0.25 10.60 -9.45
CA ILE A 44 -1.11 10.61 -10.01
C ILE A 44 -1.53 9.19 -10.44
N ALA A 45 -0.62 8.41 -11.02
CA ALA A 45 -0.89 7.05 -11.47
C ALA A 45 -1.12 6.06 -10.32
N ILE A 46 -0.55 6.30 -9.13
CA ILE A 46 -0.73 5.44 -7.94
C ILE A 46 -2.23 5.24 -7.60
N ASN A 47 -3.04 6.29 -7.74
CA ASN A 47 -4.50 6.18 -7.54
C ASN A 47 -5.12 5.14 -8.48
N GLN A 48 -4.66 5.07 -9.73
CA GLN A 48 -5.20 4.12 -10.70
C GLN A 48 -4.97 2.69 -10.23
N TRP A 49 -3.78 2.35 -9.72
CA TRP A 49 -3.46 1.01 -9.25
C TRP A 49 -4.22 0.61 -7.98
N TYR A 50 -4.23 1.50 -6.97
CA TYR A 50 -4.95 1.21 -5.74
C TYR A 50 -6.47 1.16 -5.93
N LEU A 51 -7.02 1.86 -6.92
CA LEU A 51 -8.46 1.82 -7.23
C LEU A 51 -8.85 0.76 -8.28
N HIS A 52 -7.91 0.18 -9.02
CA HIS A 52 -8.23 -0.76 -10.10
C HIS A 52 -8.85 -2.06 -9.57
N GLU A 53 -10.01 -2.47 -10.05
CA GLU A 53 -10.74 -3.66 -9.57
C GLU A 53 -9.94 -4.96 -9.66
N CYS A 54 -9.11 -5.12 -10.71
CA CYS A 54 -8.25 -6.28 -10.92
C CYS A 54 -6.91 -6.29 -10.16
N THR A 55 -6.62 -5.28 -9.34
CA THR A 55 -5.36 -5.25 -8.57
C THR A 55 -5.60 -5.80 -7.16
N THR A 56 -4.98 -6.94 -6.84
CA THR A 56 -4.95 -7.47 -5.47
C THR A 56 -3.96 -6.68 -4.62
N VAL A 57 -4.40 -6.18 -3.47
CA VAL A 57 -3.57 -5.44 -2.51
C VAL A 57 -3.36 -6.32 -1.28
N ILE A 58 -2.09 -6.53 -0.91
CA ILE A 58 -1.70 -7.24 0.31
C ILE A 58 -1.29 -6.20 1.34
N VAL A 59 -1.95 -6.23 2.49
CA VAL A 59 -1.76 -5.29 3.59
C VAL A 59 -0.83 -5.92 4.62
N PHE A 60 0.29 -5.25 4.89
CA PHE A 60 1.23 -5.62 5.94
C PHE A 60 0.78 -5.05 7.28
N ASP A 61 -0.25 -5.67 7.85
CA ASP A 61 -0.88 -5.25 9.10
C ASP A 61 -0.43 -6.04 10.34
N THR A 62 0.69 -6.76 10.22
CA THR A 62 1.37 -7.44 11.33
C THR A 62 2.18 -6.44 12.18
N GLU A 63 2.65 -6.88 13.34
CA GLU A 63 3.57 -6.08 14.14
C GLU A 63 4.88 -5.82 13.38
N MET A 64 5.42 -4.61 13.53
CA MET A 64 6.71 -4.27 12.95
C MET A 64 7.83 -4.94 13.74
N PRO A 65 8.91 -5.41 13.09
CA PRO A 65 10.09 -5.87 13.81
C PRO A 65 10.62 -4.74 14.71
N GLY A 66 11.02 -5.10 15.93
CA GLY A 66 11.58 -4.16 16.91
C GLY A 66 12.89 -3.53 16.45
N HIS A 67 13.36 -2.51 17.19
CA HIS A 67 14.61 -1.79 16.89
C HIS A 67 15.86 -2.69 16.75
N ASP A 68 15.85 -3.84 17.43
CA ASP A 68 16.96 -4.81 17.41
C ASP A 68 17.16 -5.48 16.04
N SER A 69 16.22 -5.29 15.10
CA SER A 69 16.31 -5.75 13.70
C SER A 69 17.26 -4.93 12.82
N GLY A 70 17.79 -3.81 13.31
CA GLY A 70 18.62 -2.90 12.52
C GLY A 70 17.85 -2.02 11.54
N HIS A 71 16.51 -1.99 11.62
CA HIS A 71 15.67 -1.11 10.82
C HIS A 71 15.58 0.30 11.41
N THR A 72 15.72 1.32 10.54
CA THR A 72 15.67 2.73 10.94
C THR A 72 14.25 3.25 11.13
N ASN A 73 13.26 2.62 10.49
CA ASN A 73 11.85 2.98 10.62
C ASN A 73 11.03 1.81 11.18
N VAL A 74 10.89 1.78 12.50
CA VAL A 74 10.08 0.78 13.24
C VAL A 74 8.66 1.28 13.53
N ARG A 75 8.28 2.46 13.02
CA ARG A 75 6.95 3.03 13.29
C ARG A 75 5.88 2.03 12.82
N PRO A 76 4.86 1.71 13.63
CA PRO A 76 3.78 0.81 13.22
C PRO A 76 3.13 1.26 11.90
N HIS A 77 2.73 0.31 11.05
CA HIS A 77 2.11 0.58 9.75
C HIS A 77 0.86 1.50 9.88
N SER A 78 0.07 1.32 10.94
CA SER A 78 -1.11 2.13 11.25
C SER A 78 -0.82 3.60 11.56
N GLN A 79 0.43 3.93 11.93
CA GLN A 79 0.89 5.27 12.27
C GLN A 79 1.63 5.95 11.10
N ARG A 80 1.72 5.30 9.94
CA ARG A 80 2.34 5.85 8.72
C ARG A 80 1.24 6.42 7.83
N GLY A 81 1.32 7.71 7.54
CA GLY A 81 0.31 8.43 6.77
C GLY A 81 0.12 7.84 5.36
N TRP A 82 1.21 7.45 4.71
CA TRP A 82 1.19 6.80 3.40
C TRP A 82 0.47 5.45 3.43
N CYS A 83 0.86 4.57 4.35
CA CYS A 83 0.22 3.27 4.56
C CYS A 83 -1.30 3.37 4.82
N LYS A 84 -1.72 4.40 5.56
CA LYS A 84 -3.14 4.67 5.81
C LYS A 84 -3.87 5.14 4.55
N PHE A 85 -3.22 5.96 3.72
CA PHE A 85 -3.74 6.35 2.42
C PHE A 85 -3.94 5.15 1.49
N GLU A 86 -2.93 4.30 1.36
CA GLU A 86 -2.97 3.13 0.47
C GLU A 86 -4.08 2.17 0.87
N LEU A 87 -4.22 1.88 2.17
CA LEU A 87 -5.30 1.02 2.68
C LEU A 87 -6.68 1.59 2.36
N LEU A 88 -6.88 2.89 2.58
CA LEU A 88 -8.17 3.53 2.34
C LEU A 88 -8.50 3.59 0.85
N ALA A 89 -7.54 3.97 0.00
CA ALA A 89 -7.71 3.94 -1.45
C ALA A 89 -8.03 2.52 -1.95
N ALA A 90 -7.25 1.53 -1.50
CA ALA A 90 -7.46 0.13 -1.86
C ALA A 90 -8.82 -0.43 -1.41
N SER A 91 -9.48 0.18 -0.42
CA SER A 91 -10.74 -0.32 0.13
C SER A 91 -11.99 0.11 -0.65
N ILE A 92 -11.89 1.05 -1.60
CA ILE A 92 -13.06 1.72 -2.20
C ILE A 92 -13.79 0.86 -3.25
N VAL A 93 -13.08 0.30 -4.25
CA VAL A 93 -13.71 -0.22 -5.49
C VAL A 93 -13.52 -1.72 -5.71
N LYS A 94 -12.72 -2.39 -4.88
CA LYS A 94 -12.25 -3.76 -5.15
C LYS A 94 -13.37 -4.81 -5.01
N ASP A 95 -13.28 -5.93 -5.74
CA ASP A 95 -14.00 -7.17 -5.38
C ASP A 95 -13.53 -7.66 -4.00
N ASN A 96 -14.41 -8.33 -3.23
CA ASN A 96 -14.13 -8.82 -1.87
C ASN A 96 -12.87 -9.70 -1.77
N THR A 97 -12.41 -10.28 -2.89
CA THR A 97 -11.20 -11.11 -2.93
C THR A 97 -9.90 -10.36 -3.21
N SER A 98 -9.94 -9.04 -3.44
CA SER A 98 -8.76 -8.26 -3.90
C SER A 98 -8.08 -7.42 -2.81
N LEU A 99 -8.44 -7.58 -1.53
CA LEU A 99 -7.75 -6.94 -0.40
C LEU A 99 -7.45 -7.99 0.67
N TRP A 100 -6.17 -8.24 0.92
CA TRP A 100 -5.67 -9.34 1.74
C TRP A 100 -4.97 -8.80 2.98
N SER A 101 -5.33 -9.25 4.17
CA SER A 101 -4.60 -8.96 5.41
C SER A 101 -3.60 -10.08 5.71
N LEU A 102 -2.41 -9.69 6.18
CA LEU A 102 -1.39 -10.63 6.64
C LEU A 102 -1.54 -11.04 8.11
N ARG A 103 -2.33 -10.33 8.92
CA ARG A 103 -2.62 -10.71 10.32
C ARG A 103 -3.12 -12.14 10.52
N GLY A 104 -3.76 -12.72 9.50
CA GLY A 104 -4.20 -14.10 9.55
C GLY A 104 -3.08 -15.13 9.46
N PHE A 105 -1.91 -14.75 8.97
CA PHE A 105 -0.86 -15.69 8.62
C PHE A 105 0.18 -15.78 9.74
N GLU A 106 0.55 -17.00 10.10
CA GLU A 106 1.62 -17.26 11.06
C GLU A 106 3.00 -17.16 10.38
N GLU A 107 3.94 -16.55 11.08
CA GLU A 107 5.34 -16.56 10.65
C GLU A 107 5.88 -17.99 10.61
N GLY A 108 6.51 -18.38 9.50
CA GLY A 108 7.00 -19.75 9.31
C GLY A 108 5.91 -20.80 9.06
N GLY A 109 4.66 -20.37 8.82
CA GLY A 109 3.55 -21.25 8.49
C GLY A 109 3.79 -22.11 7.23
N SER A 110 2.96 -23.14 7.07
CA SER A 110 3.02 -24.00 5.87
C SER A 110 2.49 -23.26 4.63
N PRO A 111 3.03 -23.54 3.43
CA PRO A 111 2.49 -23.01 2.18
C PRO A 111 0.99 -23.32 2.04
N LEU A 112 0.21 -22.34 1.61
CA LEU A 112 -1.21 -22.49 1.33
C LEU A 112 -1.47 -22.50 -0.18
N GLU A 113 -2.47 -23.27 -0.58
CA GLU A 113 -3.04 -23.14 -1.93
C GLU A 113 -3.69 -21.76 -2.09
N TYR A 114 -3.65 -21.22 -3.31
CA TYR A 114 -4.11 -19.86 -3.60
C TYR A 114 -5.55 -19.58 -3.15
N LYS A 115 -6.46 -20.54 -3.37
CA LYS A 115 -7.88 -20.43 -2.95
C LYS A 115 -8.04 -20.30 -1.43
N ASP A 116 -7.20 -21.01 -0.67
CA ASP A 116 -7.28 -21.05 0.78
C ASP A 116 -6.66 -19.77 1.36
N ALA A 117 -5.58 -19.28 0.72
CA ALA A 117 -5.00 -17.99 1.02
C ALA A 117 -6.00 -16.84 0.82
N ILE A 118 -6.78 -16.82 -0.27
CA ILE A 118 -7.83 -15.80 -0.48
C ILE A 118 -8.84 -15.84 0.66
N SER A 119 -9.42 -17.01 0.94
CA SER A 119 -10.48 -17.11 1.95
C SER A 119 -9.97 -16.73 3.34
N HIS A 120 -8.70 -17.02 3.63
CA HIS A 120 -8.10 -16.70 4.92
C HIS A 120 -7.82 -15.20 5.05
N ALA A 121 -7.11 -14.64 4.06
CA ALA A 121 -6.68 -13.23 4.08
C ALA A 121 -7.84 -12.24 4.07
N THR A 122 -8.92 -12.56 3.36
CA THR A 122 -10.08 -11.67 3.20
C THR A 122 -11.00 -11.66 4.42
N ARG A 123 -11.03 -12.73 5.22
CA ARG A 123 -11.78 -12.77 6.50
C ARG A 123 -11.14 -11.93 7.59
N MET A 124 -9.84 -11.68 7.49
CA MET A 124 -9.06 -10.97 8.50
C MET A 124 -9.07 -9.45 8.30
N ILE A 125 -9.68 -8.96 7.22
CA ILE A 125 -9.78 -7.54 6.92
C ILE A 125 -11.23 -7.10 6.80
N THR A 126 -11.58 -6.03 7.52
CA THR A 126 -12.85 -5.34 7.33
C THR A 126 -12.61 -4.12 6.46
N ARG A 127 -13.41 -3.97 5.40
CA ARG A 127 -13.34 -2.79 4.55
C ARG A 127 -13.98 -1.61 5.27
N PRO A 128 -13.25 -0.52 5.49
CA PRO A 128 -13.89 0.70 5.99
C PRO A 128 -14.90 1.20 4.96
N ALA A 129 -15.95 1.85 5.43
CA ALA A 129 -16.88 2.53 4.54
C ALA A 129 -16.11 3.57 3.71
N PRO A 130 -16.44 3.76 2.41
CA PRO A 130 -15.84 4.80 1.59
C PRO A 130 -15.92 6.15 2.29
N MET A 131 -14.79 6.87 2.29
CA MET A 131 -14.68 8.18 2.92
C MET A 131 -14.67 9.25 1.84
N ASP A 132 -15.39 10.35 2.10
CA ASP A 132 -15.33 11.55 1.27
C ASP A 132 -13.87 12.08 1.18
N PRO A 133 -13.38 12.52 0.00
CA PRO A 133 -12.00 12.97 -0.18
C PRO A 133 -11.60 14.16 0.71
N ASP A 134 -12.49 15.10 0.96
CA ASP A 134 -12.19 16.26 1.81
C ASP A 134 -12.07 15.81 3.26
N ARG A 135 -13.01 14.97 3.71
CA ARG A 135 -12.94 14.34 5.03
C ARG A 135 -11.67 13.51 5.22
N PHE A 136 -11.27 12.79 4.19
CA PHE A 136 -10.03 12.02 4.20
C PHE A 136 -8.80 12.93 4.37
N GLY A 137 -8.76 14.05 3.65
CA GLY A 137 -7.73 15.07 3.82
C GLY A 137 -7.67 15.64 5.24
N GLU A 138 -8.82 15.89 5.87
CA GLU A 138 -8.90 16.33 7.27
C GLU A 138 -8.32 15.28 8.24
N VAL A 139 -8.67 14.01 8.07
CA VAL A 139 -8.18 12.92 8.92
C VAL A 139 -6.66 12.80 8.84
N LEU A 140 -6.07 12.88 7.64
CA LEU A 140 -4.62 12.83 7.48
C LEU A 140 -3.92 14.04 8.11
N ARG A 141 -4.41 15.26 7.83
CA ARG A 141 -3.84 16.50 8.40
C ARG A 141 -3.97 16.53 9.93
N GLY A 142 -5.13 16.14 10.44
CA GLY A 142 -5.39 16.05 11.87
C GLY A 142 -4.48 15.04 12.57
N GLY A 143 -4.29 13.85 11.98
CA GLY A 143 -3.38 12.84 12.52
C GLY A 143 -1.92 13.29 12.56
N VAL A 144 -1.46 14.05 11.56
CA VAL A 144 -0.12 14.66 11.57
C VAL A 144 -0.02 15.72 12.67
N ALA A 145 -1.01 16.60 12.78
CA ALA A 145 -1.03 17.65 13.80
C ALA A 145 -1.05 17.08 15.24
N ALA A 146 -1.72 15.94 15.44
CA ALA A 146 -1.77 15.22 16.70
C ALA A 146 -0.53 14.36 16.99
N GLY A 147 0.40 14.22 16.03
CA GLY A 147 1.59 13.35 16.15
C GLY A 147 1.30 11.85 15.99
N GLU A 148 0.05 11.48 15.70
CA GLU A 148 -0.40 10.09 15.49
C GLU A 148 0.08 9.52 14.15
N LEU A 149 0.22 10.39 13.14
CA LEU A 149 0.70 10.04 11.80
C LEU A 149 2.00 10.75 11.49
N ALA A 150 2.88 10.05 10.76
CA ALA A 150 4.05 10.65 10.12
C ALA A 150 4.11 10.26 8.64
N PHE A 151 4.65 11.16 7.83
CA PHE A 151 4.94 10.97 6.40
C PHE A 151 6.44 10.95 6.18
#